data_AF-A0A1D2MPI7-F1
#
_entry.id   AF-A0A1D2MPI7-F1
#
_cell.length_a   1.000
_cell.length_b   1.000
_cell.length_c   1.000
_cell.angle_alpha   90.00
_cell.angle_beta   90.00
_cell.angle_gamma   90.00
#
_symmetry.space_group_name_H-M   'P 1'
#
loop_
_entity.id
_entity.type
_entity.pdbx_description
1 polymer ?
#
loop_
_entity_poly.entity_id
_entity_poly.type
_entity_poly.pdbx_seq_one_letter_code
_entity_poly.pdbx_strand_id
1 'polypeptide(L)'
;MRRWQIMAKQDYAPGRESWLNAGRELGFPVADANGPQIKSFTPLEFTKKFGRRVSSYVGYIEPIMQRRQNLKIIMNVSATRVIFDGNKAVAVEYVEGNVTESGPTVLAFSRKEIIVSAGAYGSPSLLMRSGIGPTDALSAAGIPVRRNLPVGIGLQNHPVVPLQIIINDTSVIMNNTIELTPENLRRFYEYGEGPFTLTSGLSGQAFSASGVATRDGRPEWPDMQFTTGSTSVVLSDILDSNEGMPTLAAYAYLVRPKSRGFVRIRSNNTFDMPIVDFRYLTHADDKRVILEGVKFALRIVETTNSYRKIGAHLSDQPLDACAHLPFRSDEYWLCYIGQLSASTNHPVSTCRMGRGAGDPDAVVDSELRLIGHEGIRVVDSSIMPAVPNANTQAPTYAIAEKGSELIINTWKNFEKPKWGRSFQNGNGNNRRG
;
A
#
# COMPACT_ATOMS: atom_id res chain seq x y z
N MET A 1 8.00 25.05 15.43
CA MET A 1 6.90 24.36 14.70
C MET A 1 7.09 24.36 13.17
N ARG A 2 8.32 24.38 12.62
CA ARG A 2 8.63 24.34 11.16
C ARG A 2 9.60 23.20 10.78
N ARG A 3 9.44 22.01 11.35
CA ARG A 3 10.41 20.89 11.15
C ARG A 3 9.95 19.80 10.17
N TRP A 4 8.74 19.88 9.61
CA TRP A 4 8.09 18.74 8.96
C TRP A 4 7.20 19.08 7.76
N GLN A 5 7.54 20.05 6.90
CA GLN A 5 6.93 20.06 5.55
C GLN A 5 7.59 18.97 4.71
N ILE A 6 7.17 17.73 4.96
CA ILE A 6 7.55 16.55 4.19
C ILE A 6 6.46 16.22 3.16
N MET A 7 5.26 16.80 3.26
CA MET A 7 4.27 16.74 2.18
C MET A 7 4.34 18.04 1.38
N ALA A 8 4.61 17.92 0.08
CA ALA A 8 4.68 19.05 -0.82
C ALA A 8 3.86 18.78 -2.08
N LYS A 9 3.16 19.82 -2.54
CA LYS A 9 2.58 19.85 -3.89
C LYS A 9 3.71 19.90 -4.91
N GLN A 10 3.48 19.28 -6.06
CA GLN A 10 4.40 19.43 -7.19
C GLN A 10 4.32 20.84 -7.77
N ASP A 11 5.49 21.47 -7.88
CA ASP A 11 5.70 22.74 -8.55
C ASP A 11 5.51 22.58 -10.07
N TYR A 12 6.02 21.48 -10.62
CA TYR A 12 5.84 21.08 -12.01
C TYR A 12 4.97 19.81 -12.09
N ALA A 13 3.79 19.91 -12.71
CA ALA A 13 2.84 18.80 -12.89
C ALA A 13 2.04 18.98 -14.20
N PRO A 14 2.55 18.47 -15.34
CA PRO A 14 1.84 18.50 -16.62
C PRO A 14 0.42 17.92 -16.53
N GLY A 15 -0.53 18.58 -17.17
CA GLY A 15 -1.94 18.16 -17.19
C GLY A 15 -2.74 18.43 -15.91
N ARG A 16 -2.12 18.93 -14.82
CA ARG A 16 -2.84 19.18 -13.55
C ARG A 16 -4.02 20.14 -13.72
N GLU A 17 -3.85 21.22 -14.45
CA GLU A 17 -4.93 22.19 -14.66
C GLU A 17 -6.07 21.57 -15.49
N SER A 18 -5.75 20.81 -16.53
CA SER A 18 -6.75 20.06 -17.31
C SER A 18 -7.54 19.08 -16.42
N TRP A 19 -6.86 18.39 -15.51
CA TRP A 19 -7.49 17.50 -14.53
C TRP A 19 -8.45 18.23 -13.58
N LEU A 20 -8.00 19.32 -12.95
CA LEU A 20 -8.81 20.07 -12.01
C LEU A 20 -10.01 20.76 -12.68
N ASN A 21 -9.82 21.27 -13.91
CA ASN A 21 -10.90 21.87 -14.69
C ASN A 21 -11.92 20.81 -15.13
N ALA A 22 -11.48 19.64 -15.58
CA ALA A 22 -12.37 18.52 -15.89
C ALA A 22 -13.27 18.16 -14.69
N GLY A 23 -12.71 18.13 -13.47
CA GLY A 23 -13.49 17.95 -12.25
C GLY A 23 -14.59 19.01 -12.07
N ARG A 24 -14.25 20.29 -12.24
CA ARG A 24 -15.20 21.41 -12.14
C ARG A 24 -16.30 21.33 -13.19
N GLU A 25 -15.96 21.00 -14.42
CA GLU A 25 -16.92 20.83 -15.53
C GLU A 25 -17.93 19.70 -15.26
N LEU A 26 -17.50 18.65 -14.54
CA LEU A 26 -18.36 17.55 -14.11
C LEU A 26 -19.12 17.84 -12.81
N GLY A 27 -18.95 19.02 -12.21
CA GLY A 27 -19.61 19.43 -10.97
C GLY A 27 -18.95 18.93 -9.69
N PHE A 28 -17.71 18.44 -9.75
CA PHE A 28 -16.95 18.00 -8.57
C PHE A 28 -16.17 19.17 -7.95
N PRO A 29 -16.10 19.25 -6.61
CA PRO A 29 -15.24 20.22 -5.95
C PRO A 29 -13.76 19.84 -6.09
N VAL A 30 -12.88 20.83 -5.94
CA VAL A 30 -11.45 20.60 -5.70
C VAL A 30 -11.22 20.55 -4.19
N ALA A 31 -10.67 19.44 -3.69
CA ALA A 31 -10.52 19.19 -2.25
C ALA A 31 -9.10 18.72 -1.88
N ASP A 32 -8.86 18.57 -0.58
CA ASP A 32 -7.67 17.89 -0.05
C ASP A 32 -7.94 16.39 0.07
N ALA A 33 -7.21 15.57 -0.70
CA ALA A 33 -7.31 14.12 -0.68
C ALA A 33 -6.86 13.49 0.66
N ASN A 34 -6.08 14.23 1.46
CA ASN A 34 -5.58 13.80 2.75
C ASN A 34 -6.46 14.27 3.93
N GLY A 35 -7.50 15.07 3.65
CA GLY A 35 -8.53 15.48 4.61
C GLY A 35 -9.69 14.48 4.73
N PRO A 36 -10.82 14.88 5.33
CA PRO A 36 -12.05 14.08 5.28
C PRO A 36 -12.43 13.77 3.84
N GLN A 37 -12.46 12.49 3.50
CA GLN A 37 -12.59 12.06 2.11
C GLN A 37 -14.01 12.29 1.59
N ILE A 38 -14.09 12.97 0.45
CA ILE A 38 -15.32 13.28 -0.28
C ILE A 38 -15.13 13.02 -1.77
N LYS A 39 -16.25 12.96 -2.51
CA LYS A 39 -16.21 12.98 -3.99
C LYS A 39 -15.55 14.27 -4.46
N SER A 40 -14.40 14.17 -5.13
CA SER A 40 -13.59 15.35 -5.45
C SER A 40 -12.51 15.04 -6.48
N PHE A 41 -12.03 16.10 -7.13
CA PHE A 41 -10.78 16.09 -7.91
C PHE A 41 -9.71 16.83 -7.10
N THR A 42 -8.48 16.34 -7.08
CA THR A 42 -7.43 16.91 -6.24
C THR A 42 -6.09 16.88 -6.96
N PRO A 43 -5.16 17.79 -6.61
CA PRO A 43 -3.76 17.59 -6.95
C PRO A 43 -3.22 16.34 -6.23
N LEU A 44 -2.09 15.83 -6.73
CA LEU A 44 -1.30 14.81 -6.02
C LEU A 44 -0.30 15.47 -5.07
N GLU A 45 -0.16 14.86 -3.91
CA GLU A 45 0.84 15.25 -2.90
C GLU A 45 1.77 14.09 -2.62
N PHE A 46 3.05 14.40 -2.40
CA PHE A 46 4.08 13.40 -2.22
C PHE A 46 4.93 13.69 -0.99
N THR A 47 5.47 12.64 -0.40
CA THR A 47 6.46 12.71 0.68
C THR A 47 7.82 13.19 0.12
N LYS A 48 8.02 14.50 0.07
CA LYS A 48 9.17 15.18 -0.52
C LYS A 48 9.71 16.31 0.35
N LYS A 49 11.00 16.58 0.20
CA LYS A 49 11.68 17.76 0.74
C LYS A 49 12.63 18.31 -0.31
N PHE A 50 12.45 19.57 -0.69
CA PHE A 50 13.30 20.25 -1.68
C PHE A 50 13.41 19.45 -3.01
N GLY A 51 12.25 19.12 -3.58
CA GLY A 51 12.11 18.34 -4.82
C GLY A 51 12.43 16.85 -4.68
N ARG A 52 13.08 16.41 -3.59
CA ARG A 52 13.58 15.04 -3.42
C ARG A 52 12.61 14.18 -2.63
N ARG A 53 12.53 12.90 -3.00
CA ARG A 53 11.82 11.86 -2.23
C ARG A 53 12.37 11.80 -0.80
N VAL A 54 11.46 11.71 0.18
CA VAL A 54 11.80 11.37 1.57
C VAL A 54 11.25 9.98 1.87
N SER A 55 12.13 8.99 1.97
CA SER A 55 11.79 7.62 2.38
C SER A 55 11.72 7.50 3.90
N SER A 56 11.18 6.38 4.41
CA SER A 56 11.25 6.05 5.83
C SER A 56 12.69 5.98 6.35
N TYR A 57 13.63 5.50 5.55
CA TYR A 57 15.06 5.51 5.88
C TYR A 57 15.58 6.93 6.13
N VAL A 58 15.38 7.85 5.18
CA VAL A 58 15.80 9.26 5.29
C VAL A 58 15.09 9.95 6.46
N GLY A 59 13.81 9.66 6.66
CA GLY A 59 13.01 10.29 7.72
C GLY A 59 13.36 9.83 9.13
N TYR A 60 13.59 8.54 9.34
CA TYR A 60 13.66 7.93 10.67
C TYR A 60 15.01 7.32 11.04
N ILE A 61 15.75 6.77 10.08
CA ILE A 61 16.96 5.98 10.34
C ILE A 61 18.23 6.81 10.11
N GLU A 62 18.40 7.36 8.91
CA GLU A 62 19.57 8.16 8.52
C GLU A 62 19.95 9.24 9.57
N PRO A 63 19.01 10.03 10.14
CA PRO A 63 19.37 11.10 11.07
C PRO A 63 19.93 10.62 12.42
N ILE A 64 19.73 9.35 12.77
CA ILE A 64 20.15 8.77 14.05
C ILE A 64 21.28 7.76 13.92
N MET A 65 21.58 7.26 12.72
CA MET A 65 22.60 6.24 12.48
C MET A 65 23.97 6.59 13.08
N GLN A 66 24.43 7.83 12.89
CA GLN A 66 25.73 8.27 13.42
C GLN A 66 25.69 8.67 14.90
N ARG A 67 24.50 8.91 15.46
CA ARG A 67 24.33 9.44 16.82
C ARG A 67 23.98 8.37 17.85
N ARG A 68 23.40 7.25 17.43
CA ARG A 68 22.91 6.18 18.30
C ARG A 68 23.80 4.94 18.17
N GLN A 69 24.79 4.84 19.05
CA GLN A 69 25.70 3.69 19.09
C GLN A 69 25.01 2.37 19.45
N ASN A 70 23.78 2.43 19.98
CA ASN A 70 22.97 1.27 20.33
C ASN A 70 22.09 0.75 19.18
N LEU A 71 22.25 1.29 17.95
CA LEU A 71 21.57 0.81 16.75
C LEU A 71 22.57 0.07 15.85
N LYS A 72 22.32 -1.22 15.61
CA LYS A 72 23.06 -2.01 14.62
C LYS A 72 22.17 -2.25 13.41
N ILE A 73 22.67 -1.90 12.22
CA ILE A 73 21.99 -2.14 10.94
C ILE A 73 22.81 -3.17 10.18
N ILE A 74 22.14 -4.20 9.69
CA ILE A 74 22.73 -5.25 8.86
C ILE A 74 21.90 -5.26 7.56
N MET A 75 22.58 -5.09 6.43
CA MET A 75 21.96 -5.07 5.09
C MET A 75 22.40 -6.31 4.31
N ASN A 76 21.73 -6.57 3.19
CA ASN A 76 22.03 -7.72 2.33
C ASN A 76 21.94 -9.06 3.10
N VAL A 77 20.90 -9.16 3.93
CA VAL A 77 20.56 -10.35 4.69
C VAL A 77 19.09 -10.67 4.50
N SER A 78 18.75 -11.96 4.51
CA SER A 78 17.35 -12.42 4.44
C SER A 78 16.98 -13.14 5.73
N ALA A 79 15.99 -12.62 6.45
CA ALA A 79 15.42 -13.30 7.61
C ALA A 79 14.66 -14.55 7.16
N THR A 80 15.06 -15.71 7.65
CA THR A 80 14.56 -17.02 7.19
C THR A 80 13.43 -17.52 8.08
N ARG A 81 13.62 -17.46 9.41
CA ARG A 81 12.64 -17.89 10.42
C ARG A 81 12.87 -17.23 11.78
N VAL A 82 11.84 -17.22 12.60
CA VAL A 82 11.90 -16.86 14.02
C VAL A 82 12.07 -18.14 14.84
N ILE A 83 13.01 -18.11 15.78
CA ILE A 83 13.28 -19.20 16.72
C ILE A 83 12.55 -18.90 18.03
N PHE A 84 11.95 -19.93 18.60
CA PHE A 84 11.13 -19.82 19.80
C PHE A 84 11.50 -20.90 20.83
N ASP A 85 11.44 -20.51 22.10
CA ASP A 85 11.50 -21.37 23.28
C ASP A 85 10.11 -21.39 23.95
N GLY A 86 9.44 -22.55 24.02
CA GLY A 86 8.03 -22.61 24.41
C GLY A 86 7.14 -21.75 23.51
N ASN A 87 6.49 -20.71 24.02
CA ASN A 87 5.74 -19.74 23.20
C ASN A 87 6.48 -18.41 23.00
N LYS A 88 7.70 -18.28 23.53
CA LYS A 88 8.46 -17.04 23.51
C LYS A 88 9.40 -16.98 22.31
N ALA A 89 9.33 -15.92 21.53
CA ALA A 89 10.27 -15.66 20.46
C ALA A 89 11.63 -15.21 21.05
N VAL A 90 12.72 -15.90 20.69
CA VAL A 90 14.04 -15.73 21.33
C VAL A 90 15.16 -15.36 20.36
N ALA A 91 15.03 -15.69 19.08
CA ALA A 91 16.01 -15.28 18.07
C ALA A 91 15.37 -15.17 16.68
N VAL A 92 16.06 -14.46 15.79
CA VAL A 92 15.80 -14.48 14.35
C VAL A 92 16.98 -15.17 13.67
N GLU A 93 16.68 -16.13 12.82
CA GLU A 93 17.65 -16.70 11.89
C GLU A 93 17.66 -15.86 10.61
N TYR A 94 18.85 -15.53 10.12
CA TYR A 94 19.04 -14.89 8.84
C TYR A 94 20.23 -15.50 8.09
N VAL A 95 20.19 -15.40 6.77
CA VAL A 95 21.31 -15.75 5.89
C VAL A 95 21.94 -14.47 5.34
N GLU A 96 23.28 -14.45 5.32
CA GLU A 96 24.03 -13.39 4.64
C GLU A 96 24.07 -13.65 3.13
N GLY A 97 23.94 -12.59 2.33
CA GLY A 97 24.00 -12.67 0.88
C GLY A 97 22.75 -12.19 0.17
N ASN A 98 22.82 -12.22 -1.15
CA ASN A 98 21.77 -11.77 -2.05
C ASN A 98 20.69 -12.87 -2.15
N VAL A 99 19.52 -12.55 -2.68
CA VAL A 99 18.36 -13.49 -2.80
C VAL A 99 18.68 -14.80 -3.57
N THR A 100 19.84 -14.89 -4.21
CA THR A 100 20.27 -16.00 -5.06
C THR A 100 21.45 -16.82 -4.52
N GLU A 101 22.09 -16.41 -3.43
CA GLU A 101 23.28 -17.09 -2.89
C GLU A 101 23.13 -17.36 -1.39
N SER A 102 23.34 -18.62 -0.98
CA SER A 102 23.32 -19.01 0.42
C SER A 102 24.68 -18.72 1.07
N GLY A 103 24.76 -17.64 1.84
CA GLY A 103 25.86 -17.44 2.79
C GLY A 103 25.63 -18.18 4.12
N PRO A 104 26.50 -17.96 5.12
CA PRO A 104 26.36 -18.58 6.43
C PRO A 104 25.03 -18.19 7.09
N THR A 105 24.43 -19.16 7.78
CA THR A 105 23.26 -18.93 8.63
C THR A 105 23.70 -18.36 9.97
N VAL A 106 23.07 -17.27 10.41
CA VAL A 106 23.38 -16.56 11.65
C VAL A 106 22.13 -16.44 12.52
N LEU A 107 22.30 -16.57 13.84
CA LEU A 107 21.25 -16.35 14.83
C LEU A 107 21.46 -15.01 15.55
N ALA A 108 20.46 -14.13 15.48
CA ALA A 108 20.39 -12.91 16.27
C ALA A 108 19.41 -13.10 17.43
N PHE A 109 19.94 -13.24 18.65
CA PHE A 109 19.13 -13.41 19.86
C PHE A 109 18.53 -12.08 20.34
N SER A 110 17.26 -12.13 20.77
CA SER A 110 16.57 -10.99 21.40
C SER A 110 16.38 -11.22 22.89
N ARG A 111 16.69 -10.19 23.69
CA ARG A 111 16.43 -10.17 25.14
C ARG A 111 15.03 -9.70 25.51
N LYS A 112 14.40 -8.93 24.62
CA LYS A 112 13.13 -8.24 24.89
C LYS A 112 12.06 -8.72 23.92
N GLU A 113 12.14 -8.29 22.67
CA GLU A 113 11.08 -8.50 21.68
C GLU A 113 11.67 -8.59 20.26
N ILE A 114 10.98 -9.29 19.37
CA ILE A 114 11.24 -9.38 17.94
C ILE A 114 10.11 -8.65 17.20
N ILE A 115 10.45 -7.74 16.30
CA ILE A 115 9.49 -6.97 15.51
C ILE A 115 9.58 -7.42 14.05
N VAL A 116 8.49 -7.94 13.52
CA VAL A 116 8.36 -8.35 12.12
C VAL A 116 7.76 -7.19 11.32
N SER A 117 8.53 -6.65 10.38
CA SER A 117 8.13 -5.55 9.49
C SER A 117 8.52 -5.84 8.04
N ALA A 118 8.31 -7.09 7.59
CA ALA A 118 8.67 -7.57 6.26
C ALA A 118 7.55 -7.38 5.21
N GLY A 119 6.53 -6.60 5.53
CA GLY A 119 5.44 -6.22 4.64
C GLY A 119 4.44 -7.34 4.36
N ALA A 120 3.41 -7.03 3.58
CA ALA A 120 2.28 -7.93 3.32
C ALA A 120 2.62 -9.24 2.60
N TYR A 121 3.82 -9.39 2.02
CA TYR A 121 4.28 -10.66 1.46
C TYR A 121 5.34 -11.34 2.34
N GLY A 122 6.30 -10.57 2.85
CA GLY A 122 7.44 -11.11 3.60
C GLY A 122 7.06 -11.54 5.01
N SER A 123 6.24 -10.76 5.72
CA SER A 123 5.80 -11.07 7.09
C SER A 123 5.05 -12.39 7.20
N PRO A 124 4.00 -12.66 6.38
CA PRO A 124 3.34 -13.96 6.44
C PRO A 124 4.27 -15.11 6.03
N SER A 125 5.17 -14.90 5.06
CA SER A 125 6.14 -15.91 4.64
C SER A 125 7.12 -16.27 5.75
N LEU A 126 7.63 -15.27 6.48
CA LEU A 126 8.52 -15.47 7.63
C LEU A 126 7.82 -16.23 8.75
N LEU A 127 6.58 -15.85 9.08
CA LEU A 127 5.79 -16.52 10.12
C LEU A 127 5.46 -17.97 9.74
N MET A 128 5.06 -18.23 8.49
CA MET A 128 4.80 -19.58 8.01
C MET A 128 6.07 -20.45 8.07
N ARG A 129 7.23 -19.93 7.64
CA ARG A 129 8.52 -20.64 7.81
C ARG A 129 8.92 -20.88 9.26
N SER A 130 8.35 -20.12 10.19
CA SER A 130 8.53 -20.31 11.63
C SER A 130 7.52 -21.31 12.24
N GLY A 131 6.71 -21.97 11.41
CA GLY A 131 5.68 -22.93 11.82
C GLY A 131 4.35 -22.29 12.23
N ILE A 132 4.10 -21.02 11.88
CA ILE A 132 2.90 -20.28 12.28
C ILE A 132 2.10 -19.88 11.04
N GLY A 133 0.97 -20.54 10.83
CA GLY A 133 0.12 -20.33 9.66
C GLY A 133 -0.87 -21.48 9.42
N PRO A 134 -1.58 -21.48 8.29
CA PRO A 134 -2.58 -22.49 7.98
C PRO A 134 -1.94 -23.89 7.95
N THR A 135 -2.51 -24.85 8.69
CA THR A 135 -1.98 -26.21 8.81
C THR A 135 -1.73 -26.86 7.45
N ASP A 136 -2.65 -26.71 6.50
CA ASP A 136 -2.53 -27.26 5.16
C ASP A 136 -1.36 -26.64 4.36
N ALA A 137 -1.13 -25.33 4.51
CA ALA A 137 -0.02 -24.63 3.88
C ALA A 137 1.33 -25.08 4.46
N LEU A 138 1.41 -25.22 5.79
CA LEU A 138 2.62 -25.66 6.47
C LEU A 138 2.95 -27.12 6.15
N SER A 139 1.96 -28.01 6.21
CA SER A 139 2.12 -29.43 5.89
C SER A 139 2.55 -29.64 4.43
N ALA A 140 1.95 -28.91 3.48
CA ALA A 140 2.34 -28.99 2.07
C ALA A 140 3.79 -28.54 1.82
N ALA A 141 4.31 -27.61 2.64
CA ALA A 141 5.69 -27.14 2.56
C ALA A 141 6.68 -28.00 3.41
N GLY A 142 6.21 -29.03 4.11
CA GLY A 142 7.04 -29.86 4.99
C GLY A 142 7.48 -29.16 6.28
N ILE A 143 6.73 -28.16 6.75
CA ILE A 143 7.05 -27.39 7.95
C ILE A 143 6.21 -27.87 9.15
N PRO A 144 6.82 -28.20 10.29
CA PRO A 144 6.08 -28.55 11.50
C PRO A 144 5.14 -27.42 11.95
N VAL A 145 3.89 -27.77 12.24
CA VAL A 145 2.89 -26.82 12.71
C VAL A 145 3.14 -26.50 14.18
N ARG A 146 3.59 -25.28 14.45
CA ARG A 146 3.65 -24.72 15.81
C ARG A 146 2.29 -24.17 16.24
N ARG A 147 1.65 -23.42 15.35
CA ARG A 147 0.35 -22.80 15.60
C ARG A 147 -0.43 -22.63 14.29
N ASN A 148 -1.65 -23.13 14.29
CA ASN A 148 -2.60 -22.87 13.22
C ASN A 148 -3.18 -21.45 13.40
N LEU A 149 -2.84 -20.54 12.49
CA LEU A 149 -3.36 -19.17 12.41
C LEU A 149 -3.63 -18.83 10.92
N PRO A 150 -4.53 -17.88 10.62
CA PRO A 150 -4.84 -17.48 9.24
C PRO A 150 -3.75 -16.59 8.61
N VAL A 151 -2.47 -16.87 8.87
CA VAL A 151 -1.33 -16.17 8.30
C VAL A 151 -1.32 -16.34 6.78
N GLY A 152 -1.14 -15.24 6.06
CA GLY A 152 -1.17 -15.19 4.62
C GLY A 152 -2.59 -15.11 4.03
N ILE A 153 -3.65 -15.30 4.82
CA ILE A 153 -5.03 -15.28 4.32
C ILE A 153 -5.60 -13.87 4.37
N GLY A 154 -6.43 -13.52 3.38
CA GLY A 154 -7.14 -12.25 3.35
C GLY A 154 -6.39 -11.13 2.64
N LEU A 155 -5.41 -11.46 1.79
CA LEU A 155 -4.65 -10.49 1.00
C LEU A 155 -5.61 -9.54 0.28
N GLN A 156 -5.41 -8.25 0.48
CA GLN A 156 -6.07 -7.20 -0.28
C GLN A 156 -5.05 -6.26 -0.92
N ASN A 157 -5.49 -5.61 -1.98
CA ASN A 157 -4.76 -4.59 -2.73
C ASN A 157 -5.79 -3.76 -3.51
N HIS A 158 -5.43 -2.58 -4.02
CA HIS A 158 -6.28 -1.89 -4.99
C HIS A 158 -5.96 -2.44 -6.39
N PRO A 159 -6.91 -3.09 -7.08
CA PRO A 159 -6.73 -3.34 -8.49
C PRO A 159 -6.94 -2.04 -9.27
N VAL A 160 -6.09 -1.82 -10.27
CA VAL A 160 -6.17 -0.70 -11.19
C VAL A 160 -6.41 -1.21 -12.61
N VAL A 161 -7.27 -0.52 -13.34
CA VAL A 161 -7.50 -0.74 -14.76
C VAL A 161 -6.99 0.47 -15.52
N PRO A 162 -5.92 0.32 -16.32
CA PRO A 162 -5.44 1.39 -17.17
C PRO A 162 -6.28 1.49 -18.45
N LEU A 163 -6.45 2.71 -18.95
CA LEU A 163 -7.03 3.04 -20.23
C LEU A 163 -6.02 3.90 -20.99
N GLN A 164 -5.67 3.49 -22.21
CA GLN A 164 -4.81 4.28 -23.08
C GLN A 164 -5.66 5.27 -23.88
N ILE A 165 -5.30 6.55 -23.76
CA ILE A 165 -6.02 7.67 -24.37
C ILE A 165 -5.07 8.35 -25.35
N ILE A 166 -5.46 8.42 -26.61
CA ILE A 166 -4.74 9.15 -27.65
C ILE A 166 -4.93 10.64 -27.41
N ILE A 167 -3.88 11.43 -27.60
CA ILE A 167 -3.92 12.88 -27.50
C ILE A 167 -3.22 13.52 -28.70
N ASN A 168 -3.54 14.78 -28.97
CA ASN A 168 -2.86 15.59 -29.98
C ASN A 168 -1.86 16.58 -29.36
N ASP A 169 -2.12 17.01 -28.12
CA ASP A 169 -1.28 17.96 -27.39
C ASP A 169 -0.46 17.24 -26.31
N THR A 170 0.86 17.19 -26.49
CA THR A 170 1.79 16.53 -25.57
C THR A 170 2.19 17.37 -24.36
N SER A 171 1.74 18.63 -24.27
CA SER A 171 2.07 19.52 -23.14
C SER A 171 1.50 19.06 -21.79
N VAL A 172 0.55 18.12 -21.82
CA VAL A 172 -0.08 17.54 -20.62
C VAL A 172 0.62 16.28 -20.10
N ILE A 173 1.62 15.77 -20.81
CA ILE A 173 2.43 14.63 -20.41
C ILE A 173 3.90 15.02 -20.32
N MET A 174 4.67 14.22 -19.57
CA MET A 174 6.12 14.39 -19.46
C MET A 174 6.80 14.11 -20.81
N ASN A 175 7.60 15.05 -21.30
CA ASN A 175 8.45 14.86 -22.48
C ASN A 175 9.94 14.90 -22.11
N ASN A 176 10.56 13.72 -22.03
CA ASN A 176 11.94 13.56 -21.59
C ASN A 176 12.96 14.37 -22.41
N THR A 177 12.75 14.52 -23.72
CA THR A 177 13.70 15.25 -24.60
C THR A 177 13.74 16.75 -24.32
N ILE A 178 12.63 17.32 -23.83
CA ILE A 178 12.50 18.74 -23.52
C ILE A 178 12.76 19.00 -22.04
N GLU A 179 12.39 18.05 -21.18
CA GLU A 179 12.32 18.25 -19.75
C GLU A 179 13.58 17.78 -19.00
N LEU A 180 14.27 16.74 -19.48
CA LEU A 180 15.47 16.19 -18.82
C LEU A 180 16.75 16.84 -19.33
N THR A 181 16.84 18.16 -19.18
CA THR A 181 17.97 18.99 -19.64
C THR A 181 18.94 19.32 -18.50
N PRO A 182 20.21 19.66 -18.80
CA PRO A 182 21.16 20.15 -17.79
C PRO A 182 20.65 21.37 -17.02
N GLU A 183 19.88 22.24 -17.66
CA GLU A 183 19.28 23.42 -17.03
C GLU A 183 18.22 23.03 -15.98
N ASN A 184 17.31 22.11 -16.32
CA ASN A 184 16.32 21.62 -15.36
C ASN A 184 16.97 20.79 -14.25
N LEU A 185 18.07 20.10 -14.53
CA LEU A 185 18.85 19.42 -13.52
C LEU A 185 19.48 20.41 -12.54
N ARG A 186 20.02 21.53 -13.04
CA ARG A 186 20.51 22.63 -12.20
C ARG A 186 19.40 23.19 -11.31
N ARG A 187 18.22 23.48 -11.87
CA ARG A 187 17.05 23.95 -11.09
C ARG A 187 16.67 22.99 -9.96
N PHE A 188 16.71 21.68 -10.22
CA PHE A 188 16.45 20.67 -9.21
C PHE A 188 17.48 20.65 -8.08
N TYR A 189 18.77 20.84 -8.40
CA TYR A 189 19.82 20.91 -7.39
C TYR A 189 19.79 22.21 -6.59
N GLU A 190 19.58 23.36 -7.26
CA GLU A 190 19.66 24.68 -6.65
C GLU A 190 18.38 25.12 -5.94
N TYR A 191 17.21 24.71 -6.43
CA TYR A 191 15.91 25.17 -5.94
C TYR A 191 14.97 24.05 -5.53
N GLY A 192 15.29 22.79 -5.88
CA GLY A 192 14.38 21.67 -5.62
C GLY A 192 13.12 21.74 -6.48
N GLU A 193 13.25 22.31 -7.69
CA GLU A 193 12.16 22.58 -8.62
C GLU A 193 12.38 21.90 -9.99
N GLY A 194 11.32 21.88 -10.80
CA GLY A 194 11.34 21.47 -12.20
C GLY A 194 11.04 19.99 -12.44
N PRO A 195 11.14 19.51 -13.69
CA PRO A 195 10.70 18.17 -14.07
C PRO A 195 11.34 17.01 -13.31
N PHE A 196 12.56 17.16 -12.78
CA PHE A 196 13.20 16.14 -11.94
C PHE A 196 12.52 15.96 -10.56
N THR A 197 11.61 16.86 -10.17
CA THR A 197 10.78 16.68 -8.98
C THR A 197 9.55 15.82 -9.26
N LEU A 198 9.24 15.49 -10.52
CA LEU A 198 8.06 14.70 -10.88
C LEU A 198 8.10 13.31 -10.26
N THR A 199 6.92 12.77 -9.99
CA THR A 199 6.75 11.40 -9.51
C THR A 199 5.67 10.76 -10.35
N SER A 200 6.08 9.73 -11.09
CA SER A 200 5.21 8.89 -11.91
C SER A 200 4.44 9.60 -13.04
N GLY A 201 4.77 10.87 -13.36
CA GLY A 201 4.15 11.61 -14.47
C GLY A 201 2.63 11.81 -14.34
N LEU A 202 2.08 11.69 -13.13
CA LEU A 202 0.64 11.80 -12.88
C LEU A 202 0.21 13.27 -12.74
N SER A 203 -0.90 13.63 -13.39
CA SER A 203 -1.48 14.98 -13.41
C SER A 203 -2.30 15.30 -12.15
N GLY A 204 -2.95 14.30 -11.56
CA GLY A 204 -3.80 14.47 -10.38
C GLY A 204 -4.52 13.19 -9.98
N GLN A 205 -5.36 13.28 -8.95
CA GLN A 205 -6.22 12.18 -8.51
C GLN A 205 -7.67 12.64 -8.28
N ALA A 206 -8.61 11.71 -8.26
CA ALA A 206 -10.00 11.99 -7.94
C ALA A 206 -10.62 10.81 -7.20
N PHE A 207 -11.71 11.08 -6.51
CA PHE A 207 -12.51 10.09 -5.81
C PHE A 207 -13.98 10.25 -6.19
N SER A 208 -14.66 9.12 -6.39
CA SER A 208 -16.09 9.07 -6.64
C SER A 208 -16.73 7.87 -5.93
N ALA A 209 -18.05 7.89 -5.81
CA ALA A 209 -18.83 6.82 -5.19
C ALA A 209 -19.65 6.09 -6.26
N SER A 210 -19.66 4.77 -6.20
CA SER A 210 -20.39 3.89 -7.11
C SER A 210 -21.86 3.74 -6.72
N GLY A 211 -22.64 3.11 -7.59
CA GLY A 211 -23.98 2.63 -7.29
C GLY A 211 -24.00 1.61 -6.15
N VAL A 212 -22.92 0.84 -5.94
CA VAL A 212 -22.77 -0.08 -4.80
C VAL A 212 -22.67 0.70 -3.49
N ALA A 213 -21.90 1.79 -3.44
CA ALA A 213 -21.82 2.64 -2.26
C ALA A 213 -23.19 3.25 -1.92
N THR A 214 -23.94 3.70 -2.93
CA THR A 214 -25.33 4.19 -2.74
C THR A 214 -26.26 3.10 -2.24
N ARG A 215 -26.25 1.90 -2.85
CA ARG A 215 -27.04 0.74 -2.41
C ARG A 215 -26.74 0.35 -0.97
N ASP A 216 -25.48 0.43 -0.57
CA ASP A 216 -25.01 0.10 0.79
C ASP A 216 -25.25 1.26 1.79
N GLY A 217 -26.03 2.29 1.41
CA GLY A 217 -26.45 3.41 2.26
C GLY A 217 -25.37 4.47 2.49
N ARG A 218 -24.36 4.54 1.61
CA ARG A 218 -23.20 5.46 1.73
C ARG A 218 -22.90 6.21 0.41
N PRO A 219 -23.86 6.95 -0.15
CA PRO A 219 -23.74 7.58 -1.48
C PRO A 219 -22.63 8.65 -1.60
N GLU A 220 -22.15 9.15 -0.46
CA GLU A 220 -21.08 10.15 -0.40
C GLU A 220 -19.71 9.54 -0.07
N TRP A 221 -19.64 8.24 0.23
CA TRP A 221 -18.41 7.57 0.65
C TRP A 221 -17.70 6.97 -0.55
N PRO A 222 -16.56 7.53 -1.01
CA PRO A 222 -15.93 7.06 -2.23
C PRO A 222 -15.47 5.61 -2.13
N ASP A 223 -15.59 4.88 -3.23
CA ASP A 223 -15.09 3.51 -3.39
C ASP A 223 -14.40 3.31 -4.75
N MET A 224 -14.28 4.40 -5.52
CA MET A 224 -13.49 4.51 -6.74
C MET A 224 -12.50 5.65 -6.62
N GLN A 225 -11.28 5.42 -7.11
CA GLN A 225 -10.26 6.45 -7.30
C GLN A 225 -9.88 6.52 -8.79
N PHE A 226 -9.41 7.69 -9.23
CA PHE A 226 -8.96 7.92 -10.59
C PHE A 226 -7.67 8.72 -10.62
N THR A 227 -6.84 8.49 -11.62
CA THR A 227 -5.69 9.36 -11.95
C THR A 227 -5.54 9.45 -13.45
N THR A 228 -4.86 10.49 -13.93
CA THR A 228 -4.35 10.54 -15.31
C THR A 228 -2.88 10.92 -15.30
N GLY A 229 -2.16 10.60 -16.36
CA GLY A 229 -0.78 11.03 -16.52
C GLY A 229 -0.09 10.41 -17.73
N SER A 230 1.23 10.53 -17.77
CA SER A 230 2.05 9.84 -18.76
C SER A 230 1.77 8.33 -18.77
N THR A 231 1.65 7.76 -19.96
CA THR A 231 1.55 6.31 -20.17
C THR A 231 2.81 5.63 -19.65
N SER A 232 2.67 4.61 -18.80
CA SER A 232 3.82 3.83 -18.34
C SER A 232 4.38 2.96 -19.47
N VAL A 233 5.68 2.69 -19.49
CA VAL A 233 6.34 1.86 -20.51
C VAL A 233 5.69 0.47 -20.64
N VAL A 234 5.31 -0.15 -19.52
CA VAL A 234 4.63 -1.46 -19.54
C VAL A 234 3.25 -1.37 -20.18
N LEU A 235 2.54 -0.27 -19.93
CA LEU A 235 1.23 -0.05 -20.52
C LEU A 235 1.33 0.27 -22.01
N SER A 236 2.37 1.00 -22.43
CA SER A 236 2.63 1.16 -23.86
C SER A 236 2.88 -0.21 -24.46
N ASP A 237 3.83 -1.02 -23.99
CA ASP A 237 4.16 -2.31 -24.62
C ASP A 237 2.94 -3.26 -24.76
N ILE A 238 1.99 -3.22 -23.82
CA ILE A 238 0.77 -4.04 -23.87
C ILE A 238 -0.31 -3.47 -24.82
N LEU A 239 -0.37 -2.15 -24.95
CA LEU A 239 -1.43 -1.44 -25.71
C LEU A 239 -0.91 -0.72 -26.96
N ASP A 240 0.37 -0.88 -27.33
CA ASP A 240 1.02 -0.15 -28.43
C ASP A 240 0.63 -0.72 -29.79
N SER A 241 -0.67 -0.68 -30.09
CA SER A 241 -1.23 -0.89 -31.42
C SER A 241 -1.40 0.43 -32.19
N ASN A 242 -0.99 1.57 -31.62
CA ASN A 242 -1.42 2.91 -32.04
C ASN A 242 -0.32 3.74 -32.76
N GLU A 243 0.55 3.08 -33.52
CA GLU A 243 1.46 3.66 -34.53
C GLU A 243 2.13 5.01 -34.14
N GLY A 244 2.76 5.08 -32.96
CA GLY A 244 3.56 6.26 -32.58
C GLY A 244 2.76 7.53 -32.25
N MET A 245 1.43 7.44 -32.11
CA MET A 245 0.63 8.56 -31.60
C MET A 245 0.93 8.82 -30.12
N PRO A 246 0.97 10.09 -29.68
CA PRO A 246 1.17 10.38 -28.26
C PRO A 246 -0.06 9.95 -27.45
N THR A 247 0.20 9.39 -26.27
CA THR A 247 -0.86 8.89 -25.38
C THR A 247 -0.71 9.41 -23.96
N LEU A 248 -1.84 9.54 -23.27
CA LEU A 248 -1.92 9.59 -21.82
C LEU A 248 -2.61 8.34 -21.30
N ALA A 249 -2.33 7.98 -20.05
CA ALA A 249 -3.05 6.94 -19.35
C ALA A 249 -4.09 7.54 -18.43
N ALA A 250 -5.31 7.00 -18.47
CA ALA A 250 -6.34 7.20 -17.47
C ALA A 250 -6.47 5.91 -16.65
N TYR A 251 -6.45 6.01 -15.33
CA TYR A 251 -6.49 4.86 -14.45
C TYR A 251 -7.76 4.89 -13.60
N ALA A 252 -8.49 3.78 -13.58
CA ALA A 252 -9.61 3.55 -12.67
C ALA A 252 -9.18 2.55 -11.60
N TYR A 253 -9.37 2.90 -10.33
CA TYR A 253 -8.93 2.10 -9.19
C TYR A 253 -10.13 1.67 -8.35
N LEU A 254 -10.18 0.39 -7.98
CA LEU A 254 -11.09 -0.09 -6.95
C LEU A 254 -10.40 0.04 -5.59
N VAL A 255 -10.89 0.96 -4.77
CA VAL A 255 -10.24 1.34 -3.50
C VAL A 255 -10.90 0.75 -2.25
N ARG A 256 -12.02 0.02 -2.43
CA ARG A 256 -12.68 -0.74 -1.36
C ARG A 256 -13.08 -2.16 -1.78
N PRO A 257 -12.12 -2.99 -2.22
CA PRO A 257 -12.40 -4.32 -2.74
C PRO A 257 -12.95 -5.27 -1.67
N LYS A 258 -13.91 -6.10 -2.07
CA LYS A 258 -14.48 -7.19 -1.27
C LYS A 258 -13.78 -8.52 -1.52
N SER A 259 -13.15 -8.70 -2.68
CA SER A 259 -12.32 -9.86 -3.01
C SER A 259 -11.17 -10.01 -2.00
N ARG A 260 -10.79 -11.26 -1.72
CA ARG A 260 -9.75 -11.62 -0.77
C ARG A 260 -8.87 -12.72 -1.35
N GLY A 261 -7.58 -12.42 -1.44
CA GLY A 261 -6.56 -13.33 -1.90
C GLY A 261 -5.81 -14.02 -0.75
N PHE A 262 -4.65 -14.57 -1.08
CA PHE A 262 -3.73 -15.14 -0.10
C PHE A 262 -2.25 -15.04 -0.54
N VAL A 263 -1.38 -15.20 0.44
CA VAL A 263 0.06 -15.46 0.31
C VAL A 263 0.35 -16.79 0.98
N ARG A 264 1.00 -17.72 0.28
CA ARG A 264 1.40 -19.02 0.81
C ARG A 264 2.88 -19.28 0.50
N ILE A 265 3.58 -19.91 1.43
CA ILE A 265 4.90 -20.46 1.14
C ILE A 265 4.77 -21.62 0.15
N ARG A 266 5.73 -21.73 -0.78
CA ARG A 266 5.77 -22.82 -1.76
C ARG A 266 6.44 -24.08 -1.19
N SER A 267 7.50 -23.88 -0.42
CA SER A 267 8.30 -24.93 0.19
C SER A 267 8.98 -24.41 1.46
N ASN A 268 9.79 -25.25 2.10
CA ASN A 268 10.67 -24.87 3.21
C ASN A 268 11.97 -24.16 2.74
N ASN A 269 12.21 -24.04 1.43
CA ASN A 269 13.34 -23.28 0.92
C ASN A 269 13.04 -21.78 1.03
N THR A 270 13.89 -21.03 1.73
CA THR A 270 13.69 -19.59 1.95
C THR A 270 13.81 -18.76 0.67
N PHE A 271 14.49 -19.29 -0.35
CA PHE A 271 14.68 -18.62 -1.64
C PHE A 271 13.55 -18.90 -2.64
N ASP A 272 12.65 -19.82 -2.34
CA ASP A 272 11.49 -20.08 -3.18
C ASP A 272 10.50 -18.91 -3.07
N MET A 273 10.13 -18.34 -4.21
CA MET A 273 9.13 -17.28 -4.25
C MET A 273 7.78 -17.79 -3.72
N PRO A 274 7.11 -17.02 -2.83
CA PRO A 274 5.81 -17.41 -2.31
C PRO A 274 4.77 -17.43 -3.43
N ILE A 275 3.73 -18.23 -3.22
CA ILE A 275 2.53 -18.20 -4.06
C ILE A 275 1.71 -16.99 -3.60
N VAL A 276 1.49 -16.04 -4.50
CA VAL A 276 0.65 -14.86 -4.28
C VAL A 276 -0.51 -14.93 -5.25
N ASP A 277 -1.72 -15.02 -4.72
CA ASP A 277 -2.94 -14.97 -5.51
C ASP A 277 -3.85 -13.88 -4.95
N PHE A 278 -4.03 -12.80 -5.70
CA PHE A 278 -4.89 -11.69 -5.30
C PHE A 278 -6.37 -12.03 -5.37
N ARG A 279 -6.76 -13.01 -6.20
CA ARG A 279 -8.15 -13.36 -6.48
C ARG A 279 -9.01 -12.14 -6.85
N TYR A 280 -8.44 -11.23 -7.64
CA TYR A 280 -9.14 -10.02 -8.06
C TYR A 280 -10.49 -10.34 -8.69
N LEU A 281 -11.47 -9.49 -8.39
CA LEU A 281 -12.80 -9.54 -9.01
C LEU A 281 -13.56 -10.85 -8.79
N THR A 282 -13.18 -11.65 -7.78
CA THR A 282 -13.95 -12.84 -7.40
C THR A 282 -15.28 -12.46 -6.74
N HIS A 283 -15.38 -11.27 -6.15
CA HIS A 283 -16.64 -10.73 -5.64
C HIS A 283 -17.40 -9.93 -6.70
N ALA A 284 -18.71 -10.19 -6.85
CA ALA A 284 -19.53 -9.56 -7.90
C ALA A 284 -19.61 -8.03 -7.80
N ASP A 285 -19.67 -7.46 -6.59
CA ASP A 285 -19.67 -6.00 -6.43
C ASP A 285 -18.36 -5.36 -6.91
N ASP A 286 -17.21 -6.04 -6.79
CA ASP A 286 -15.94 -5.48 -7.25
C ASP A 286 -15.96 -5.28 -8.77
N LYS A 287 -16.56 -6.23 -9.51
CA LYS A 287 -16.79 -6.12 -10.96
C LYS A 287 -17.68 -4.93 -11.32
N ARG A 288 -18.76 -4.72 -10.55
CA ARG A 288 -19.70 -3.60 -10.78
C ARG A 288 -19.01 -2.26 -10.57
N VAL A 289 -18.32 -2.11 -9.44
CA VAL A 289 -17.64 -0.86 -9.09
C VAL A 289 -16.56 -0.51 -10.10
N ILE A 290 -15.71 -1.46 -10.48
CA ILE A 290 -14.62 -1.16 -11.44
C ILE A 290 -15.16 -0.91 -12.86
N LEU A 291 -16.26 -1.56 -13.27
CA LEU A 291 -16.95 -1.27 -14.53
C LEU A 291 -17.53 0.15 -14.56
N GLU A 292 -18.20 0.57 -13.48
CA GLU A 292 -18.65 1.96 -13.32
C GLU A 292 -17.46 2.93 -13.34
N GLY A 293 -16.33 2.53 -12.72
CA GLY A 293 -15.08 3.28 -12.74
C GLY A 293 -14.53 3.49 -14.15
N VAL A 294 -14.44 2.44 -14.97
CA VAL A 294 -13.99 2.54 -16.36
C VAL A 294 -14.89 3.50 -17.16
N LYS A 295 -16.21 3.37 -17.03
CA LYS A 295 -17.17 4.28 -17.69
C LYS A 295 -17.00 5.73 -17.21
N PHE A 296 -16.74 5.94 -15.91
CA PHE A 296 -16.51 7.27 -15.37
C PHE A 296 -15.18 7.87 -15.86
N ALA A 297 -14.11 7.09 -15.94
CA ALA A 297 -12.83 7.54 -16.49
C ALA A 297 -12.96 7.97 -17.95
N LEU A 298 -13.69 7.21 -18.78
CA LEU A 298 -14.00 7.59 -20.16
C LEU A 298 -14.85 8.87 -20.21
N ARG A 299 -15.84 9.01 -19.32
CA ARG A 299 -16.64 10.23 -19.22
C ARG A 299 -15.77 11.46 -18.93
N ILE A 300 -14.76 11.38 -18.06
CA ILE A 300 -13.83 12.48 -17.81
C ILE A 300 -13.16 12.90 -19.12
N VAL A 301 -12.62 11.94 -19.87
CA VAL A 301 -11.85 12.20 -21.09
C VAL A 301 -12.74 12.71 -22.23
N GLU A 302 -13.86 12.04 -22.50
CA GLU A 302 -14.65 12.24 -23.72
C GLU A 302 -15.68 13.37 -23.61
N THR A 303 -16.06 13.76 -22.39
CA THR A 303 -17.14 14.74 -22.18
C THR A 303 -16.68 16.11 -21.69
N THR A 304 -15.47 16.22 -21.15
CA THR A 304 -14.96 17.49 -20.64
C THR A 304 -14.23 18.28 -21.74
N ASN A 305 -14.47 19.58 -21.79
CA ASN A 305 -13.79 20.51 -22.68
C ASN A 305 -12.28 20.52 -22.42
N SER A 306 -11.86 20.35 -21.16
CA SER A 306 -10.45 20.27 -20.79
C SER A 306 -9.69 19.15 -21.52
N TYR A 307 -10.30 17.97 -21.67
CA TYR A 307 -9.70 16.85 -22.38
C TYR A 307 -9.97 16.88 -23.90
N ARG A 308 -11.13 17.37 -24.34
CA ARG A 308 -11.40 17.57 -25.77
C ARG A 308 -10.42 18.55 -26.43
N LYS A 309 -10.01 19.60 -25.73
CA LYS A 309 -9.06 20.60 -26.25
C LYS A 309 -7.69 20.03 -26.58
N ILE A 310 -7.25 18.98 -25.86
CA ILE A 310 -5.98 18.29 -26.13
C ILE A 310 -6.15 17.12 -27.10
N GLY A 311 -7.33 17.00 -27.74
CA GLY A 311 -7.65 15.92 -28.67
C GLY A 311 -7.81 14.55 -27.99
N ALA A 312 -8.09 14.50 -26.68
CA ALA A 312 -8.11 13.25 -25.95
C ALA A 312 -9.30 12.36 -26.35
N HIS A 313 -9.02 11.13 -26.76
CA HIS A 313 -10.02 10.11 -27.08
C HIS A 313 -9.49 8.70 -26.83
N LEU A 314 -10.38 7.75 -26.56
CA LEU A 314 -10.02 6.34 -26.52
C LEU A 314 -9.65 5.87 -27.93
N SER A 315 -8.66 4.98 -28.05
CA SER A 315 -8.41 4.30 -29.33
C SER A 315 -9.64 3.54 -29.82
N ASP A 316 -9.92 3.63 -31.13
CA ASP A 316 -10.99 2.88 -31.78
C ASP A 316 -10.65 1.40 -31.98
N GLN A 317 -9.42 0.99 -31.65
CA GLN A 317 -8.98 -0.40 -31.73
C GLN A 317 -9.39 -1.16 -30.45
N PRO A 318 -10.27 -2.17 -30.54
CA PRO A 318 -10.58 -3.04 -29.42
C PRO A 318 -9.34 -3.83 -28.97
N LEU A 319 -9.26 -4.18 -27.69
CA LEU A 319 -8.26 -5.13 -27.23
C LEU A 319 -8.48 -6.49 -27.91
N ASP A 320 -7.46 -7.03 -28.56
CA ASP A 320 -7.53 -8.29 -29.34
C ASP A 320 -8.19 -9.44 -28.57
N ALA A 321 -7.80 -9.65 -27.31
CA ALA A 321 -8.35 -10.69 -26.44
C ALA A 321 -9.87 -10.56 -26.21
N CYS A 322 -10.43 -9.37 -26.40
CA CYS A 322 -11.84 -9.03 -26.19
C CYS A 322 -12.56 -8.61 -27.47
N ALA A 323 -11.90 -8.65 -28.64
CA ALA A 323 -12.44 -8.18 -29.92
C ALA A 323 -13.66 -8.97 -30.43
N HIS A 324 -13.89 -10.16 -29.89
CA HIS A 324 -15.07 -10.98 -30.16
C HIS A 324 -16.36 -10.45 -29.49
N LEU A 325 -16.26 -9.42 -28.65
CA LEU A 325 -17.38 -8.77 -27.96
C LEU A 325 -17.69 -7.42 -28.62
N PRO A 326 -18.95 -6.95 -28.59
CA PRO A 326 -19.30 -5.63 -29.13
C PRO A 326 -18.47 -4.55 -28.43
N PHE A 327 -17.70 -3.77 -29.20
CA PHE A 327 -16.80 -2.77 -28.65
C PHE A 327 -17.56 -1.78 -27.76
N ARG A 328 -16.98 -1.48 -26.58
CA ARG A 328 -17.54 -0.61 -25.53
C ARG A 328 -18.83 -1.11 -24.85
N SER A 329 -19.28 -2.34 -25.10
CA SER A 329 -20.31 -2.99 -24.28
C SER A 329 -19.83 -3.30 -22.86
N ASP A 330 -20.76 -3.59 -21.96
CA ASP A 330 -20.41 -3.98 -20.58
C ASP A 330 -19.65 -5.32 -20.57
N GLU A 331 -20.01 -6.23 -21.47
CA GLU A 331 -19.31 -7.49 -21.68
C GLU A 331 -17.87 -7.26 -22.12
N TYR A 332 -17.66 -6.38 -23.11
CA TYR A 332 -16.32 -5.99 -23.57
C TYR A 332 -15.49 -5.41 -22.42
N TRP A 333 -16.06 -4.49 -21.64
CA TRP A 333 -15.33 -3.87 -20.54
C TRP A 333 -14.98 -4.86 -19.44
N LEU A 334 -15.88 -5.79 -19.11
CA LEU A 334 -15.57 -6.83 -18.12
C LEU A 334 -14.45 -7.77 -18.60
N CYS A 335 -14.40 -8.10 -19.90
CA CYS A 335 -13.27 -8.80 -20.49
C CYS A 335 -11.98 -7.97 -20.37
N TYR A 336 -12.01 -6.70 -20.80
CA TYR A 336 -10.88 -5.78 -20.75
C TYR A 336 -10.31 -5.62 -19.33
N ILE A 337 -11.19 -5.42 -18.36
CA ILE A 337 -10.87 -5.35 -16.93
C ILE A 337 -10.17 -6.65 -16.49
N GLY A 338 -10.67 -7.81 -16.91
CA GLY A 338 -10.07 -9.10 -16.57
C GLY A 338 -8.67 -9.30 -17.14
N GLN A 339 -8.40 -8.77 -18.33
CA GLN A 339 -7.09 -8.87 -19.00
C GLN A 339 -6.06 -7.89 -18.44
N LEU A 340 -6.48 -6.66 -18.10
CA LEU A 340 -5.56 -5.55 -17.80
C LEU A 340 -5.54 -5.09 -16.34
N SER A 341 -6.34 -5.69 -15.46
CA SER A 341 -6.28 -5.37 -14.03
C SER A 341 -4.87 -5.63 -13.48
N ALA A 342 -4.27 -4.60 -12.89
CA ALA A 342 -2.94 -4.66 -12.31
C ALA A 342 -2.94 -4.32 -10.82
N SER A 343 -1.82 -4.63 -10.14
CA SER A 343 -1.56 -4.23 -8.75
C SER A 343 -1.12 -2.77 -8.68
N THR A 344 -1.66 -1.98 -7.74
CA THR A 344 -1.12 -0.65 -7.39
C THR A 344 0.03 -0.68 -6.38
N ASN A 345 0.52 -1.87 -6.03
CA ASN A 345 1.51 -2.08 -4.98
C ASN A 345 1.02 -1.61 -3.59
N HIS A 346 -0.27 -1.85 -3.28
CA HIS A 346 -0.86 -1.61 -1.97
C HIS A 346 -1.26 -2.91 -1.23
N PRO A 347 -0.41 -3.94 -1.14
CA PRO A 347 -0.77 -5.18 -0.48
C PRO A 347 -0.88 -5.02 1.03
N VAL A 348 -1.90 -5.64 1.62
CA VAL A 348 -2.23 -5.58 3.04
C VAL A 348 -2.89 -6.87 3.54
N SER A 349 -3.21 -6.91 4.84
CA SER A 349 -4.17 -7.84 5.47
C SER A 349 -3.74 -9.30 5.63
N THR A 350 -2.53 -9.67 5.24
CA THR A 350 -2.02 -11.05 5.34
C THR A 350 -1.59 -11.48 6.75
N CYS A 351 -1.50 -10.57 7.71
CA CYS A 351 -1.32 -10.85 9.14
C CYS A 351 -2.37 -10.08 9.94
N ARG A 352 -3.63 -10.14 9.50
CA ARG A 352 -4.74 -9.30 9.94
C ARG A 352 -4.81 -9.09 11.46
N MET A 353 -4.91 -7.83 11.89
CA MET A 353 -5.26 -7.45 13.25
C MET A 353 -6.74 -7.71 13.49
N GLY A 354 -7.07 -8.47 14.54
CA GLY A 354 -8.45 -8.78 14.90
C GLY A 354 -8.86 -8.25 16.26
N ARG A 355 -10.07 -8.61 16.70
CA ARG A 355 -10.63 -8.22 18.01
C ARG A 355 -10.06 -9.03 19.19
N GLY A 356 -8.92 -9.71 19.00
CA GLY A 356 -8.28 -10.60 19.98
C GLY A 356 -8.41 -12.07 19.61
N ALA A 357 -8.06 -12.97 20.55
CA ALA A 357 -7.91 -14.42 20.29
C ALA A 357 -9.21 -15.16 19.91
N GLY A 358 -10.38 -14.57 20.15
CA GLY A 358 -11.68 -15.13 19.75
C GLY A 358 -12.09 -14.80 18.31
N ASP A 359 -11.32 -13.95 17.62
CA ASP A 359 -11.56 -13.60 16.22
C ASP A 359 -10.81 -14.62 15.33
N PRO A 360 -11.53 -15.50 14.60
CA PRO A 360 -10.90 -16.61 13.88
C PRO A 360 -10.01 -16.17 12.73
N ASP A 361 -10.20 -14.95 12.23
CA ASP A 361 -9.43 -14.40 11.12
C ASP A 361 -8.23 -13.56 11.61
N ALA A 362 -7.94 -13.55 12.92
CA ALA A 362 -6.91 -12.70 13.52
C ALA A 362 -5.55 -13.41 13.58
N VAL A 363 -4.50 -12.68 13.22
CA VAL A 363 -3.10 -13.11 13.40
C VAL A 363 -2.45 -12.32 14.55
N VAL A 364 -2.76 -11.03 14.66
CA VAL A 364 -2.30 -10.18 15.76
C VAL A 364 -3.46 -9.57 16.54
N ASP A 365 -3.20 -9.24 17.80
CA ASP A 365 -4.15 -8.53 18.65
C ASP A 365 -4.08 -6.99 18.48
N SER A 366 -4.88 -6.24 19.25
CA SER A 366 -4.91 -4.77 19.21
C SER A 366 -3.62 -4.10 19.71
N GLU A 367 -2.72 -4.86 20.33
CA GLU A 367 -1.38 -4.42 20.66
C GLU A 367 -0.35 -4.87 19.60
N LEU A 368 -0.78 -5.43 18.47
CA LEU A 368 0.06 -5.93 17.39
C LEU A 368 0.90 -7.16 17.76
N ARG A 369 0.59 -7.81 18.89
CA ARG A 369 1.28 -9.03 19.34
C ARG A 369 0.78 -10.22 18.55
N LEU A 370 1.71 -11.10 18.18
CA LEU A 370 1.35 -12.35 17.52
C LEU A 370 0.53 -13.22 18.48
N ILE A 371 -0.67 -13.61 18.05
CA ILE A 371 -1.59 -14.35 18.92
C ILE A 371 -0.97 -15.69 19.33
N GLY A 372 -1.02 -15.99 20.63
CA GLY A 372 -0.49 -17.22 21.22
C GLY A 372 1.03 -17.23 21.42
N HIS A 373 1.74 -16.12 21.19
CA HIS A 373 3.19 -16.04 21.33
C HIS A 373 3.61 -14.82 22.15
N GLU A 374 4.75 -14.93 22.81
CA GLU A 374 5.35 -13.88 23.63
C GLU A 374 6.59 -13.30 22.96
N GLY A 375 6.89 -12.02 23.21
CA GLY A 375 8.11 -11.38 22.72
C GLY A 375 8.16 -11.19 21.21
N ILE A 376 7.01 -11.15 20.52
CA ILE A 376 6.94 -10.89 19.08
C ILE A 376 5.73 -10.04 18.69
N ARG A 377 5.95 -9.08 17.78
CA ARG A 377 4.90 -8.27 17.12
C ARG A 377 5.06 -8.26 15.61
N VAL A 378 3.97 -8.00 14.91
CA VAL A 378 3.99 -7.67 13.48
C VAL A 378 3.58 -6.20 13.32
N VAL A 379 4.45 -5.40 12.70
CA VAL A 379 4.26 -3.94 12.57
C VAL A 379 4.56 -3.53 11.15
N ASP A 380 3.59 -3.69 10.25
CA ASP A 380 3.62 -3.25 8.86
C ASP A 380 2.21 -3.26 8.25
N SER A 381 2.09 -3.19 6.91
CA SER A 381 0.80 -3.17 6.23
C SER A 381 0.02 -4.50 6.27
N SER A 382 0.69 -5.63 6.59
CA SER A 382 0.05 -6.94 6.68
C SER A 382 -1.02 -7.00 7.77
N ILE A 383 -0.91 -6.17 8.81
CA ILE A 383 -1.84 -6.18 9.93
C ILE A 383 -3.14 -5.41 9.67
N MET A 384 -3.23 -4.63 8.59
CA MET A 384 -4.42 -3.83 8.31
C MET A 384 -5.65 -4.76 8.17
N PRO A 385 -6.75 -4.54 8.91
CA PRO A 385 -7.93 -5.40 8.82
C PRO A 385 -8.57 -5.42 7.42
N ALA A 386 -8.46 -4.31 6.72
CA ALA A 386 -8.77 -4.19 5.31
C ALA A 386 -7.89 -3.09 4.69
N VAL A 387 -7.78 -3.11 3.36
CA VAL A 387 -7.10 -2.01 2.64
C VAL A 387 -7.82 -0.68 2.90
N PRO A 388 -7.12 0.37 3.35
CA PRO A 388 -7.72 1.68 3.59
C PRO A 388 -8.04 2.34 2.25
N ASN A 389 -9.00 3.28 2.28
CA ASN A 389 -9.42 4.05 1.11
C ASN A 389 -8.41 5.15 0.71
N ALA A 390 -7.14 4.79 0.63
CA ALA A 390 -6.01 5.68 0.38
C ALA A 390 -4.79 4.86 -0.08
N ASN A 391 -3.79 5.53 -0.65
CA ASN A 391 -2.48 4.91 -0.85
C ASN A 391 -1.89 4.45 0.50
N THR A 392 -1.33 3.25 0.54
CA THR A 392 -1.04 2.55 1.82
C THR A 392 0.24 3.00 2.53
N GLN A 393 1.02 3.92 1.94
CA GLN A 393 2.24 4.44 2.55
C GLN A 393 1.96 5.15 3.89
N ALA A 394 1.10 6.17 3.88
CA ALA A 394 0.79 6.95 5.09
C ALA A 394 0.12 6.09 6.19
N PRO A 395 -0.87 5.23 5.88
CA PRO A 395 -1.40 4.26 6.84
C PRO A 395 -0.33 3.33 7.43
N THR A 396 0.66 2.90 6.64
CA THR A 396 1.77 2.07 7.14
C THR A 396 2.64 2.84 8.13
N TYR A 397 2.92 4.11 7.87
CA TYR A 397 3.64 4.97 8.82
C TYR A 397 2.84 5.21 10.10
N ALA A 398 1.52 5.42 10.01
CA ALA A 398 0.66 5.54 11.18
C ALA A 398 0.69 4.27 12.07
N ILE A 399 0.69 3.09 11.45
CA ILE A 399 0.88 1.81 12.15
C ILE A 399 2.25 1.75 12.82
N ALA A 400 3.32 2.13 12.12
CA ALA A 400 4.68 2.09 12.67
C ALA A 400 4.84 3.05 13.86
N GLU A 401 4.32 4.28 13.77
CA GLU A 401 4.31 5.25 14.86
C GLU A 401 3.55 4.69 16.07
N LYS A 402 2.35 4.15 15.86
CA LYS A 402 1.57 3.55 16.95
C LYS A 402 2.26 2.32 17.55
N GLY A 403 2.83 1.46 16.72
CA GLY A 403 3.59 0.28 17.14
C GLY A 403 4.79 0.66 17.99
N SER A 404 5.53 1.71 17.60
CA SER A 404 6.67 2.20 18.38
C SER A 404 6.26 2.67 19.78
N GLU A 405 5.12 3.37 19.89
CA GLU A 405 4.56 3.81 21.17
C GLU A 405 4.20 2.61 22.06
N LEU A 406 3.52 1.59 21.50
CA LEU A 406 3.13 0.37 22.21
C LEU A 406 4.35 -0.40 22.74
N ILE A 407 5.41 -0.52 21.94
CA ILE A 407 6.67 -1.17 22.33
C ILE A 407 7.33 -0.39 23.47
N ILE A 408 7.46 0.94 23.33
CA ILE A 408 8.05 1.80 24.37
C ILE A 408 7.27 1.67 25.68
N ASN A 409 5.93 1.72 25.64
CA ASN A 409 5.09 1.61 26.82
C ASN A 409 5.21 0.25 27.50
N THR A 410 5.27 -0.83 26.72
CA THR A 410 5.46 -2.20 27.23
C THR A 410 6.76 -2.29 28.04
N TRP A 411 7.87 -1.83 27.49
CA TRP A 411 9.19 -2.02 28.12
C TRP A 411 9.53 -0.97 29.19
N LYS A 412 9.00 0.26 29.12
CA LYS A 412 9.11 1.24 30.21
C LYS A 412 8.36 0.79 31.47
N ASN A 413 7.19 0.18 31.31
CA ASN A 413 6.40 -0.31 32.44
C ASN A 413 7.00 -1.59 33.04
N PHE A 414 7.75 -2.35 32.26
CA PHE A 414 8.50 -3.52 32.75
C PHE A 414 9.70 -3.14 33.62
N GLU A 415 10.31 -1.97 33.37
CA GLU A 415 11.47 -1.45 34.12
C GLU A 415 11.10 -0.71 35.42
N LYS A 416 9.81 -0.42 35.65
CA LYS A 416 9.34 0.13 36.94
C LYS A 416 9.17 -1.01 37.95
N PRO A 417 9.86 -1.01 39.10
CA PRO A 417 9.56 -1.96 40.17
C PRO A 417 8.09 -1.82 40.57
N LYS A 418 7.35 -2.93 40.65
CA LYS A 418 6.04 -2.97 41.31
C LYS A 418 6.21 -2.82 42.82
N TRP A 419 6.73 -1.68 43.28
CA TRP A 419 6.69 -1.31 44.70
C TRP A 419 5.59 -0.28 44.89
N GLY A 420 4.54 -0.68 45.63
CA GLY A 420 3.41 0.20 45.95
C GLY A 420 2.02 -0.43 45.90
N ARG A 421 1.86 -1.68 46.34
CA ARG A 421 0.59 -2.16 46.92
C ARG A 421 0.88 -3.00 48.15
N SER A 422 1.50 -2.38 49.16
CA SER A 422 1.43 -2.90 50.52
C SER A 422 0.13 -2.42 51.16
N PHE A 423 -0.67 -3.40 51.57
CA PHE A 423 -1.76 -3.26 52.50
C PHE A 423 -1.37 -2.34 53.66
N GLN A 424 -2.19 -1.32 53.94
CA GLN A 424 -2.32 -0.80 55.29
C GLN A 424 -3.77 -0.90 55.73
N ASN A 425 -3.96 -1.93 56.55
CA ASN A 425 -4.91 -2.14 57.62
C ASN A 425 -5.84 -0.96 57.95
N GLY A 426 -7.11 -1.31 58.08
CA GLY A 426 -8.09 -0.48 58.76
C GLY A 426 -7.64 -0.12 60.17
N ASN A 427 -7.89 1.13 60.52
CA ASN A 427 -8.04 1.54 61.91
C ASN A 427 -9.47 2.03 62.07
N GLY A 428 -10.27 1.25 62.79
CA GLY A 428 -11.52 1.70 63.33
C GLY A 428 -11.27 2.80 64.34
N ASN A 429 -11.87 3.96 64.10
CA ASN A 429 -12.03 4.97 65.13
C ASN A 429 -13.38 4.75 65.80
N ASN A 430 -13.32 4.26 67.03
CA ASN A 430 -14.45 4.21 67.95
C ASN A 430 -13.93 4.73 69.31
N ARG A 431 -14.62 5.73 69.88
CA ARG A 431 -14.49 6.34 71.23
C ARG A 431 -13.31 7.32 71.41
N ARG A 432 -13.42 8.48 72.08
CA ARG A 432 -14.41 9.15 72.97
C ARG A 432 -13.97 10.63 73.07
N GLY A 433 -14.92 11.54 73.32
CA GLY A 433 -14.69 12.96 73.63
C GLY A 433 -15.76 13.84 73.04
#